data_AF-A0A221KJB6-F1
#
_entry.id   AF-A0A221KJB6-F1
#
_cell.length_a   1.000
_cell.length_b   1.000
_cell.length_c   1.000
_cell.angle_alpha   90.00
_cell.angle_beta   90.00
_cell.angle_gamma   90.00
#
_symmetry.space_group_name_H-M   'P 1'
#
loop_
_entity.id
_entity.type
_entity.pdbx_description
1 polymer ?
#
loop_
_entity_poly.entity_id
_entity_poly.type
_entity_poly.pdbx_seq_one_letter_code
_entity_poly.pdbx_strand_id
1 'polypeptide(L)'
;MAPVASEDSQEVPPALAHFSHSRAGFVLASPRRLCSRWARGSEAAPDESTVIQDGETALRQLWPLLLSHADPLMQAIGLYGSQALEPLVLQASMSNDPRIVAVAMFSCMRASYRMPSLDKNGLVTGHARLPCIEQTARRWTELAPDNAAAWLTLATIAREQGRTELATYAMDRMAQAPAWNSYRGLMLAKAMEVMPPEFSWWQRRTIGARLMEPSYLSLDGIADDYCSDAATQRSAERRQRCTQLASTLSHLSQDANAIAVGLRLGRQMELPETDEQLDLDLTLYFSQQERQFWWERQAMSEESHCQQSVQQLYQHLRSYYDGGDLSLLREDASKARRRMQRRSLRAAASVEETDTLVE
;
A
#
# COMPACT_ATOMS: atom_id res chain seq x y z
N MET A 1 5.81 26.61 59.70
CA MET A 1 4.72 27.61 59.66
C MET A 1 4.96 28.51 58.46
N ALA A 2 4.21 28.28 57.39
CA ALA A 2 4.18 29.10 56.18
C ALA A 2 2.69 29.25 55.79
N PRO A 3 2.21 30.42 55.35
CA PRO A 3 0.79 30.64 55.14
C PRO A 3 0.32 30.08 53.79
N VAL A 4 -0.86 29.48 53.84
CA VAL A 4 -1.67 28.97 52.74
C VAL A 4 -2.33 30.16 52.03
N ALA A 5 -2.18 30.24 50.71
CA ALA A 5 -2.92 31.17 49.87
C ALA A 5 -4.14 30.45 49.27
N SER A 6 -5.29 31.07 49.46
CA SER A 6 -6.64 30.60 49.14
C SER A 6 -6.97 30.66 47.66
N GLU A 7 -7.84 29.73 47.26
CA GLU A 7 -8.50 29.57 45.97
C GLU A 7 -9.33 30.80 45.57
N ASP A 8 -9.17 31.25 44.33
CA ASP A 8 -10.14 32.12 43.66
C ASP A 8 -10.82 31.33 42.53
N SER A 9 -12.15 31.28 42.65
CA SER A 9 -13.08 30.59 41.77
C SER A 9 -13.37 31.45 40.54
N GLN A 10 -13.16 30.92 39.33
CA GLN A 10 -13.69 31.52 38.11
C GLN A 10 -14.95 30.79 37.66
N GLU A 11 -16.03 31.56 37.62
CA GLU A 11 -17.37 31.22 37.13
C GLU A 11 -17.35 30.88 35.62
N VAL A 12 -18.01 29.78 35.26
CA VAL A 12 -18.32 29.42 33.86
C VAL A 12 -19.81 29.67 33.63
N PRO A 13 -20.22 30.55 32.69
CA PRO A 13 -21.62 30.73 32.36
C PRO A 13 -22.12 29.67 31.35
N PRO A 14 -23.40 29.25 31.43
CA PRO A 14 -23.97 28.26 30.53
C PRO A 14 -24.54 28.92 29.27
N ALA A 15 -24.25 28.37 28.09
CA ALA A 15 -24.95 28.72 26.86
C ALA A 15 -25.31 27.44 26.09
N LEU A 16 -26.47 26.89 26.46
CA LEU A 16 -27.28 26.04 25.58
C LEU A 16 -28.18 26.97 24.76
N ALA A 17 -28.02 26.96 23.43
CA ALA A 17 -29.00 27.54 22.53
C ALA A 17 -29.26 26.58 21.35
N HIS A 18 -30.53 26.21 21.24
CA HIS A 18 -31.14 25.44 20.17
C HIS A 18 -30.76 25.94 18.76
N PHE A 19 -30.44 25.02 17.85
CA PHE A 19 -30.55 25.26 16.41
C PHE A 19 -31.67 24.41 15.81
N SER A 20 -32.71 25.12 15.40
CA SER A 20 -33.90 24.65 14.69
C SER A 20 -33.59 24.21 13.26
N HIS A 21 -34.28 23.17 12.81
CA HIS A 21 -34.31 22.72 11.42
C HIS A 21 -34.79 23.81 10.46
N SER A 22 -33.95 24.16 9.48
CA SER A 22 -34.38 24.83 8.24
C SER A 22 -34.24 23.84 7.08
N ARG A 23 -35.38 23.41 6.54
CA ARG A 23 -35.48 22.67 5.27
C ARG A 23 -35.30 23.67 4.12
N ALA A 24 -34.10 23.77 3.57
CA ALA A 24 -33.88 24.31 2.23
C ALA A 24 -33.73 23.14 1.26
N GLY A 25 -34.77 22.90 0.45
CA GLY A 25 -34.76 21.86 -0.58
C GLY A 25 -33.79 22.23 -1.71
N PHE A 26 -32.61 21.63 -1.72
CA PHE A 26 -31.79 21.52 -2.93
C PHE A 26 -32.40 20.43 -3.82
N VAL A 27 -33.12 20.85 -4.87
CA VAL A 27 -33.46 19.98 -5.99
C VAL A 27 -32.15 19.70 -6.74
N LEU A 28 -31.48 18.60 -6.38
CA LEU A 28 -30.36 18.07 -7.13
C LEU A 28 -30.88 17.61 -8.49
N ALA A 29 -30.51 18.35 -9.53
CA ALA A 29 -30.68 17.91 -10.90
C ALA A 29 -30.04 16.51 -11.08
N SER A 30 -30.73 15.64 -11.81
CA SER A 30 -30.28 14.29 -12.12
C SER A 30 -28.81 14.27 -12.60
N PRO A 31 -27.95 13.37 -12.08
CA PRO A 31 -26.53 13.22 -12.47
C PRO A 31 -26.29 13.14 -13.98
N ARG A 32 -27.28 12.69 -14.76
CA ARG A 32 -27.19 12.60 -16.23
C ARG A 32 -27.02 13.95 -16.95
N ARG A 33 -27.44 15.08 -16.35
CA ARG A 33 -27.28 16.42 -16.97
C ARG A 33 -25.95 17.11 -16.68
N LEU A 34 -25.18 16.63 -15.70
CA LEU A 34 -23.84 17.16 -15.38
C LEU A 34 -22.73 16.47 -16.19
N CYS A 35 -22.86 15.17 -16.49
CA CYS A 35 -21.86 14.44 -17.31
C CYS A 35 -21.85 14.88 -18.79
N SER A 36 -23.01 15.21 -19.39
CA SER A 36 -23.12 15.52 -20.83
C SER A 36 -22.70 16.93 -21.23
N ARG A 37 -22.47 17.83 -20.25
CA ARG A 37 -21.96 19.18 -20.50
C ARG A 37 -20.45 19.29 -20.33
N TRP A 38 -19.80 18.30 -19.69
CA TRP A 38 -18.36 18.28 -19.44
C TRP A 38 -17.59 17.32 -20.37
N ALA A 39 -18.22 16.25 -20.88
CA ALA A 39 -17.65 15.36 -21.90
C ALA A 39 -17.39 16.03 -23.27
N ARG A 40 -17.69 17.33 -23.42
CA ARG A 40 -17.36 18.12 -24.62
C ARG A 40 -16.11 19.00 -24.46
N GLY A 41 -15.45 18.94 -23.31
CA GLY A 41 -14.18 19.63 -23.05
C GLY A 41 -13.13 18.75 -22.38
N SER A 42 -13.34 17.42 -22.30
CA SER A 42 -12.28 16.51 -21.85
C SER A 42 -11.23 16.43 -22.95
N GLU A 43 -10.04 16.93 -22.68
CA GLU A 43 -8.86 16.59 -23.46
C GLU A 43 -8.84 15.07 -23.64
N ALA A 44 -8.62 14.62 -24.87
CA ALA A 44 -8.49 13.19 -25.12
C ALA A 44 -7.40 12.65 -24.20
N ALA A 45 -7.65 11.50 -23.57
CA ALA A 45 -6.62 10.85 -22.77
C ALA A 45 -5.35 10.74 -23.64
N PRO A 46 -4.18 11.17 -23.14
CA PRO A 46 -2.95 11.08 -23.89
C PRO A 46 -2.76 9.62 -24.33
N ASP A 47 -2.28 9.42 -25.55
CA ASP A 47 -1.95 8.09 -26.01
C ASP A 47 -0.89 7.44 -25.10
N GLU A 48 -0.82 6.12 -25.10
CA GLU A 48 0.06 5.36 -24.21
C GLU A 48 1.54 5.80 -24.32
N SER A 49 2.00 6.14 -25.53
CA SER A 49 3.38 6.58 -25.74
C SER A 49 3.67 7.92 -25.08
N THR A 50 2.71 8.86 -25.15
CA THR A 50 2.76 10.15 -24.45
C THR A 50 2.78 9.95 -22.93
N VAL A 51 1.94 9.07 -22.39
CA VAL A 51 1.92 8.77 -20.94
C VAL A 51 3.27 8.23 -20.46
N ILE A 52 3.87 7.30 -21.21
CA ILE A 52 5.17 6.73 -20.88
C ILE A 52 6.26 7.81 -20.94
N GLN A 53 6.29 8.61 -22.01
CA GLN A 53 7.31 9.64 -22.21
C GLN A 53 7.23 10.76 -21.17
N ASP A 54 6.02 11.22 -20.85
CA ASP A 54 5.78 12.23 -19.81
C ASP A 54 6.16 11.70 -18.43
N GLY A 55 5.83 10.44 -18.15
CA GLY A 55 6.19 9.75 -16.93
C GLY A 55 7.72 9.67 -16.75
N GLU A 56 8.44 9.21 -17.76
CA GLU A 56 9.92 9.15 -17.75
C GLU A 56 10.55 10.54 -17.61
N THR A 57 9.94 11.56 -18.22
CA THR A 57 10.40 12.94 -18.08
C THR A 57 10.21 13.45 -16.66
N ALA A 58 9.06 13.18 -16.04
CA ALA A 58 8.81 13.53 -14.64
C ALA A 58 9.77 12.81 -13.68
N LEU A 59 10.08 11.52 -13.93
CA LEU A 59 11.06 10.76 -13.16
C LEU A 59 12.45 11.40 -13.26
N ARG A 60 12.90 11.77 -14.47
CA ARG A 60 14.19 12.46 -14.69
C ARG A 60 14.29 13.80 -13.98
N GLN A 61 13.18 14.51 -13.82
CA GLN A 61 13.14 15.78 -13.08
C GLN A 61 13.11 15.56 -11.57
N LEU A 62 12.40 14.54 -11.09
CA LEU A 62 12.24 14.27 -9.66
C LEU A 62 13.51 13.74 -8.99
N TRP A 63 14.24 12.82 -9.62
CA TRP A 63 15.39 12.17 -8.97
C TRP A 63 16.49 13.14 -8.53
N PRO A 64 16.91 14.13 -9.33
CA PRO A 64 17.87 15.14 -8.88
C PRO A 64 17.39 15.97 -7.69
N LEU A 65 16.08 16.25 -7.59
CA LEU A 65 15.50 16.97 -6.45
C LEU A 65 15.62 16.14 -5.17
N LEU A 66 15.32 14.84 -5.24
CA LEU A 66 15.47 13.94 -4.11
C LEU A 66 16.95 13.74 -3.72
N LEU A 67 17.85 13.61 -4.69
CA LEU A 67 19.29 13.43 -4.46
C LEU A 67 19.97 14.65 -3.84
N SER A 68 19.47 15.86 -4.14
CA SER A 68 20.00 17.12 -3.58
C SER A 68 19.38 17.50 -2.24
N HIS A 69 18.41 16.72 -1.75
CA HIS A 69 17.72 17.01 -0.49
C HIS A 69 18.64 16.76 0.72
N ALA A 70 18.48 17.55 1.80
CA ALA A 70 19.32 17.43 3.00
C ALA A 70 19.02 16.17 3.85
N ASP A 71 17.77 15.67 3.80
CA ASP A 71 17.35 14.45 4.48
C ASP A 71 17.97 13.19 3.82
N PRO A 72 18.75 12.37 4.55
CA PRO A 72 19.34 11.14 4.03
C PRO A 72 18.32 10.14 3.47
N LEU A 73 17.10 10.07 4.02
CA LEU A 73 16.06 9.19 3.48
C LEU A 73 15.62 9.64 2.10
N MET A 74 15.49 10.95 1.87
CA MET A 74 15.15 11.51 0.56
C MET A 74 16.24 11.22 -0.47
N GLN A 75 17.51 11.36 -0.08
CA GLN A 75 18.64 10.96 -0.92
C GLN A 75 18.57 9.48 -1.28
N ALA A 76 18.30 8.61 -0.31
CA ALA A 76 18.17 7.17 -0.54
C ALA A 76 17.04 6.82 -1.51
N ILE A 77 15.88 7.49 -1.40
CA ILE A 77 14.77 7.36 -2.36
C ILE A 77 15.19 7.85 -3.76
N GLY A 78 15.92 8.96 -3.83
CA GLY A 78 16.49 9.47 -5.08
C GLY A 78 17.42 8.45 -5.75
N LEU A 79 18.33 7.84 -4.99
CA LEU A 79 19.25 6.80 -5.47
C LEU A 79 18.51 5.55 -5.93
N TYR A 80 17.46 5.14 -5.20
CA TYR A 80 16.58 4.04 -5.60
C TYR A 80 15.89 4.33 -6.94
N GLY A 81 15.31 5.53 -7.08
CA GLY A 81 14.63 5.97 -8.29
C GLY A 81 15.55 6.03 -9.51
N SER A 82 16.77 6.56 -9.32
CA SER A 82 17.81 6.65 -10.34
C SER A 82 18.54 5.33 -10.58
N GLN A 83 18.21 4.26 -9.84
CA GLN A 83 18.84 2.93 -9.92
C GLN A 83 20.35 2.95 -9.64
N ALA A 84 20.80 3.87 -8.79
CA ALA A 84 22.18 4.00 -8.36
C ALA A 84 22.46 3.05 -7.18
N LEU A 85 22.61 1.75 -7.49
CA LEU A 85 22.69 0.69 -6.48
C LEU A 85 23.87 0.85 -5.51
N GLU A 86 25.08 1.01 -6.04
CA GLU A 86 26.32 1.05 -5.23
C GLU A 86 26.31 2.19 -4.18
N PRO A 87 26.05 3.46 -4.54
CA PRO A 87 26.00 4.53 -3.54
C PRO A 87 24.85 4.34 -2.53
N LEU A 88 23.72 3.74 -2.92
CA LEU A 88 22.62 3.46 -2.00
C LEU A 88 22.99 2.38 -0.97
N VAL A 89 23.65 1.31 -1.41
CA VAL A 89 24.12 0.25 -0.51
C VAL A 89 25.20 0.77 0.44
N LEU A 90 26.11 1.62 -0.06
CA LEU A 90 27.11 2.29 0.77
C LEU A 90 26.46 3.21 1.81
N GLN A 91 25.45 3.99 1.42
CA GLN A 91 24.70 4.83 2.35
C GLN A 91 23.99 3.99 3.42
N ALA A 92 23.35 2.89 3.01
CA ALA A 92 22.66 1.99 3.94
C ALA A 92 23.61 1.30 4.91
N SER A 93 24.82 0.91 4.49
CA SER A 93 25.79 0.25 5.38
C SER A 93 26.32 1.17 6.47
N MET A 94 26.34 2.48 6.22
CA MET A 94 26.73 3.51 7.20
C MET A 94 25.55 4.03 8.03
N SER A 95 24.32 3.64 7.70
CA SER A 95 23.12 4.13 8.37
C SER A 95 22.65 3.20 9.49
N ASN A 96 22.09 3.81 10.54
CA ASN A 96 21.31 3.11 11.57
C ASN A 96 19.80 3.30 11.38
N ASP A 97 19.38 3.98 10.30
CA ASP A 97 17.98 4.16 9.97
C ASP A 97 17.45 2.93 9.20
N PRO A 98 16.54 2.13 9.77
CA PRO A 98 16.00 0.94 9.10
C PRO A 98 15.25 1.28 7.81
N ARG A 99 14.76 2.51 7.65
CA ARG A 99 14.06 2.97 6.44
C ARG A 99 15.03 3.04 5.26
N ILE A 100 16.22 3.58 5.47
CA ILE A 100 17.27 3.67 4.44
C ILE A 100 17.74 2.26 4.04
N VAL A 101 17.92 1.37 5.03
CA VAL A 101 18.30 -0.02 4.77
C VAL A 101 17.22 -0.76 3.97
N ALA A 102 15.93 -0.53 4.27
CA ALA A 102 14.83 -1.10 3.50
C ALA A 102 14.82 -0.61 2.04
N VAL A 103 15.07 0.68 1.80
CA VAL A 103 15.19 1.25 0.44
C VAL A 103 16.33 0.57 -0.34
N ALA A 104 17.51 0.42 0.28
CA ALA A 104 18.64 -0.29 -0.33
C ALA A 104 18.32 -1.76 -0.62
N MET A 105 17.65 -2.43 0.32
CA MET A 105 17.19 -3.80 0.16
C MET A 105 16.26 -3.95 -1.06
N PHE A 106 15.27 -3.06 -1.25
CA PHE A 106 14.43 -3.08 -2.45
C PHE A 106 15.21 -2.83 -3.75
N SER A 107 16.21 -1.96 -3.72
CA SER A 107 17.09 -1.74 -4.86
C SER A 107 17.89 -3.00 -5.20
N CYS A 108 18.42 -3.70 -4.19
CA CYS A 108 19.16 -4.94 -4.37
C CYS A 108 18.29 -6.06 -4.94
N MET A 109 17.04 -6.21 -4.46
CA MET A 109 16.07 -7.11 -5.09
C MET A 109 15.89 -6.80 -6.56
N ARG A 110 15.57 -5.53 -6.89
CA ARG A 110 15.30 -5.11 -8.26
C ARG A 110 16.49 -5.35 -9.18
N ALA A 111 17.71 -5.14 -8.69
CA ALA A 111 18.93 -5.43 -9.42
C ALA A 111 19.12 -6.93 -9.69
N SER A 112 18.86 -7.80 -8.71
CA SER A 112 18.96 -9.25 -8.91
C SER A 112 17.98 -9.79 -9.95
N TYR A 113 16.72 -9.33 -9.95
CA TYR A 113 15.73 -9.80 -10.94
C TYR A 113 16.09 -9.43 -12.40
N ARG A 114 16.97 -8.45 -12.60
CA ARG A 114 17.44 -8.07 -13.94
C ARG A 114 18.58 -8.90 -14.46
N MET A 115 19.23 -9.70 -13.60
CA MET A 115 20.33 -10.55 -14.00
C MET A 115 19.85 -12.00 -14.05
N PRO A 116 19.78 -12.63 -15.23
CA PRO A 116 19.53 -14.06 -15.29
C PRO A 116 20.69 -14.82 -14.62
N SER A 117 20.37 -15.76 -13.74
CA SER A 117 21.27 -16.83 -13.33
C SER A 117 21.42 -17.76 -14.52
N LEU A 118 22.65 -18.11 -14.89
CA LEU A 118 22.93 -19.06 -15.96
C LEU A 118 23.46 -20.36 -15.35
N ASP A 119 23.01 -21.52 -15.83
CA ASP A 119 23.68 -22.78 -15.51
C ASP A 119 25.05 -22.88 -16.21
N LYS A 120 25.73 -24.02 -16.00
CA LYS A 120 27.01 -24.33 -16.64
C LYS A 120 26.93 -24.36 -18.18
N ASN A 121 25.74 -24.44 -18.75
CA ASN A 121 25.48 -24.48 -20.19
C ASN A 121 24.98 -23.12 -20.73
N GLY A 122 24.92 -22.07 -19.89
CA GLY A 122 24.38 -20.77 -20.30
C GLY A 122 22.85 -20.69 -20.35
N LEU A 123 22.13 -21.69 -19.83
CA LEU A 123 20.67 -21.66 -19.72
C LEU A 123 20.23 -20.86 -18.50
N VAL A 124 19.21 -20.01 -18.67
CA VAL A 124 18.63 -19.24 -17.58
C VAL A 124 18.01 -20.18 -16.55
N THR A 125 18.61 -20.28 -15.36
CA THR A 125 18.15 -21.10 -14.24
C THR A 125 17.46 -20.30 -13.14
N GLY A 126 17.41 -18.98 -13.27
CA GLY A 126 16.80 -18.10 -12.29
C GLY A 126 17.37 -16.69 -12.37
N HIS A 127 17.54 -16.04 -11.23
CA HIS A 127 18.13 -14.71 -11.11
C HIS A 127 19.43 -14.75 -10.33
N ALA A 128 20.45 -13.99 -10.77
CA ALA A 128 21.73 -13.90 -10.10
C ALA A 128 21.54 -13.27 -8.72
N ARG A 129 21.77 -14.07 -7.68
CA ARG A 129 21.59 -13.64 -6.29
C ARG A 129 22.79 -12.81 -5.87
N LEU A 130 22.53 -11.53 -5.60
CA LEU A 130 23.57 -10.63 -5.14
C LEU A 130 23.76 -10.78 -3.62
N PRO A 131 25.01 -10.86 -3.13
CA PRO A 131 25.33 -10.76 -1.70
C PRO A 131 24.66 -9.56 -1.01
N CYS A 132 24.38 -8.50 -1.76
CA CYS A 132 23.66 -7.33 -1.24
C CYS A 132 22.31 -7.69 -0.61
N ILE A 133 21.48 -8.52 -1.27
CA ILE A 133 20.11 -8.80 -0.80
C ILE A 133 20.14 -9.43 0.59
N GLU A 134 20.99 -10.43 0.78
CA GLU A 134 21.11 -11.10 2.07
C GLU A 134 21.66 -10.16 3.15
N GLN A 135 22.72 -9.41 2.85
CA GLN A 135 23.35 -8.52 3.83
C GLN A 135 22.39 -7.41 4.26
N THR A 136 21.68 -6.79 3.30
CA THR A 136 20.71 -5.73 3.60
C THR A 136 19.47 -6.26 4.31
N ALA A 137 18.97 -7.45 3.97
CA ALA A 137 17.86 -8.07 4.69
C ALA A 137 18.22 -8.41 6.14
N ARG A 138 19.41 -8.98 6.39
CA ARG A 138 19.90 -9.24 7.75
C ARG A 138 20.03 -7.95 8.54
N ARG A 139 20.69 -6.94 7.97
CA ARG A 139 20.84 -5.62 8.59
C ARG A 139 19.49 -4.98 8.91
N TRP A 140 18.50 -5.15 8.04
CA TRP A 140 17.15 -4.64 8.30
C TRP A 140 16.51 -5.36 9.50
N THR A 141 16.61 -6.69 9.60
CA THR A 141 16.11 -7.43 10.77
C THR A 141 16.83 -7.07 12.07
N GLU A 142 18.09 -6.68 12.01
CA GLU A 142 18.86 -6.20 13.18
C GLU A 142 18.39 -4.82 13.65
N LEU A 143 18.12 -3.90 12.72
CA LEU A 143 17.70 -2.53 13.03
C LEU A 143 16.21 -2.40 13.34
N ALA A 144 15.37 -3.28 12.79
CA ALA A 144 13.92 -3.29 13.00
C ALA A 144 13.42 -4.70 13.36
N PRO A 145 13.84 -5.25 14.52
CA PRO A 145 13.50 -6.61 14.93
C PRO A 145 12.02 -6.80 15.27
N ASP A 146 11.28 -5.71 15.44
CA ASP A 146 9.84 -5.64 15.71
C ASP A 146 8.99 -5.46 14.43
N ASN A 147 9.63 -5.38 13.26
CA ASN A 147 8.96 -5.19 11.99
C ASN A 147 8.87 -6.51 11.20
N ALA A 148 7.65 -7.01 11.03
CA ALA A 148 7.33 -8.24 10.32
C ALA A 148 7.83 -8.23 8.85
N ALA A 149 7.81 -7.08 8.17
CA ALA A 149 8.23 -6.98 6.77
C ALA A 149 9.73 -7.28 6.57
N ALA A 150 10.57 -6.91 7.56
CA ALA A 150 11.99 -7.22 7.54
C ALA A 150 12.23 -8.74 7.66
N TRP A 151 11.51 -9.39 8.58
CA TRP A 151 11.60 -10.83 8.79
C TRP A 151 11.07 -11.63 7.61
N LEU A 152 9.95 -11.22 7.01
CA LEU A 152 9.45 -11.83 5.79
C LEU A 152 10.50 -11.80 4.69
N THR A 153 11.13 -10.65 4.50
CA THR A 153 12.16 -10.48 3.47
C THR A 153 13.29 -11.49 3.67
N LEU A 154 13.80 -11.62 4.90
CA LEU A 154 14.82 -12.61 5.24
C LEU A 154 14.32 -14.05 5.04
N ALA A 155 13.07 -14.35 5.40
CA ALA A 155 12.47 -15.66 5.22
C ALA A 155 12.38 -16.05 3.73
N THR A 156 11.93 -15.13 2.88
CA THR A 156 11.85 -15.34 1.42
C THR A 156 13.23 -15.62 0.84
N ILE A 157 14.24 -14.81 1.19
CA ILE A 157 15.62 -14.99 0.72
C ILE A 157 16.17 -16.36 1.18
N ALA A 158 15.96 -16.71 2.44
CA ALA A 158 16.40 -17.97 3.00
C ALA A 158 15.74 -19.18 2.31
N ARG A 159 14.42 -19.12 2.07
CA ARG A 159 13.66 -20.15 1.34
C ARG A 159 14.20 -20.31 -0.08
N GLU A 160 14.38 -19.21 -0.79
CA GLU A 160 14.94 -19.21 -2.14
C GLU A 160 16.32 -19.88 -2.18
N GLN A 161 17.15 -19.69 -1.16
CA GLN A 161 18.46 -20.31 -1.01
C GLN A 161 18.43 -21.74 -0.44
N GLY A 162 17.24 -22.33 -0.24
CA GLY A 162 17.10 -23.67 0.34
C GLY A 162 17.51 -23.76 1.81
N ARG A 163 17.62 -22.63 2.51
CA ARG A 163 18.01 -22.53 3.93
C ARG A 163 16.76 -22.64 4.81
N THR A 164 16.16 -23.82 4.84
CA THR A 164 14.86 -24.08 5.48
C THR A 164 14.80 -23.70 6.96
N GLU A 165 15.86 -23.95 7.72
CA GLU A 165 15.93 -23.58 9.14
C GLU A 165 15.89 -22.07 9.35
N LEU A 166 16.67 -21.32 8.57
CA LEU A 166 16.68 -19.85 8.63
C LEU A 166 15.34 -19.27 8.16
N ALA A 167 14.73 -19.84 7.11
CA ALA A 167 13.41 -19.42 6.66
C ALA A 167 12.36 -19.63 7.76
N THR A 168 12.39 -20.80 8.41
CA THR A 168 11.48 -21.11 9.53
C THR A 168 11.70 -20.15 10.70
N TYR A 169 12.95 -19.93 11.11
CA TYR A 169 13.30 -18.97 12.15
C TYR A 169 12.78 -17.57 11.83
N ALA A 170 13.01 -17.08 10.60
CA ALA A 170 12.54 -15.77 10.20
C ALA A 170 11.00 -15.67 10.18
N MET A 171 10.29 -16.71 9.75
CA MET A 171 8.82 -16.75 9.84
C MET A 171 8.32 -16.79 11.29
N ASP A 172 9.02 -17.48 12.19
CA ASP A 172 8.71 -17.47 13.62
C ASP A 172 8.83 -16.06 14.21
N ARG A 173 9.88 -15.32 13.84
CA ARG A 173 10.11 -13.93 14.24
C ARG A 173 9.08 -12.98 13.63
N MET A 174 8.74 -13.18 12.36
CA MET A 174 7.68 -12.43 11.66
C MET A 174 6.33 -12.58 12.37
N ALA A 175 5.94 -13.80 12.75
CA ALA A 175 4.69 -14.05 13.47
C ALA A 175 4.63 -13.34 14.83
N GLN A 176 5.79 -13.15 15.48
CA GLN A 176 5.89 -12.47 16.79
C GLN A 176 6.03 -10.95 16.68
N ALA A 177 6.28 -10.41 15.48
CA ALA A 177 6.54 -9.00 15.30
C ALA A 177 5.24 -8.19 15.50
N PRO A 178 5.26 -7.14 16.36
CA PRO A 178 4.06 -6.36 16.68
C PRO A 178 3.68 -5.35 15.61
N ALA A 179 4.50 -5.14 14.58
CA ALA A 179 4.25 -4.14 13.54
C ALA A 179 4.58 -4.68 12.14
N TRP A 180 3.92 -4.13 11.13
CA TRP A 180 4.25 -4.35 9.73
C TRP A 180 4.51 -3.01 9.05
N ASN A 181 5.74 -2.81 8.56
CA ASN A 181 6.05 -1.63 7.77
C ASN A 181 7.06 -1.95 6.66
N SER A 182 6.59 -1.99 5.41
CA SER A 182 7.47 -2.15 4.25
C SER A 182 8.22 -0.87 3.88
N TYR A 183 7.88 0.27 4.48
CA TYR A 183 8.38 1.61 4.17
C TYR A 183 8.12 2.11 2.74
N ARG A 184 7.46 1.34 1.87
CA ARG A 184 7.19 1.75 0.49
C ARG A 184 6.21 2.91 0.38
N GLY A 185 5.12 2.88 1.13
CA GLY A 185 4.19 4.01 1.15
C GLY A 185 4.83 5.26 1.78
N LEU A 186 5.79 5.10 2.70
CA LEU A 186 6.60 6.21 3.19
C LEU A 186 7.49 6.78 2.07
N MET A 187 8.15 5.93 1.26
CA MET A 187 8.92 6.40 0.10
C MET A 187 8.05 7.23 -0.84
N LEU A 188 6.83 6.77 -1.12
CA LEU A 188 5.87 7.50 -1.94
C LEU A 188 5.47 8.83 -1.30
N ALA A 189 5.07 8.83 -0.03
CA ALA A 189 4.68 10.04 0.70
C ALA A 189 5.80 11.08 0.68
N LYS A 190 7.04 10.65 0.95
CA LYS A 190 8.24 11.48 0.92
C LYS A 190 8.55 12.04 -0.48
N ALA A 191 8.46 11.20 -1.51
CA ALA A 191 8.61 11.68 -2.89
C ALA A 191 7.56 12.75 -3.22
N MET A 192 6.31 12.58 -2.78
CA MET A 192 5.23 13.53 -3.04
C MET A 192 5.43 14.88 -2.34
N GLU A 193 6.13 14.94 -1.21
CA GLU A 193 6.44 16.21 -0.51
C GLU A 193 7.28 17.16 -1.37
N VAL A 194 8.11 16.62 -2.27
CA VAL A 194 9.02 17.42 -3.13
C VAL A 194 8.64 17.37 -4.61
N MET A 195 7.56 16.67 -4.97
CA MET A 195 7.07 16.67 -6.35
C MET A 195 6.62 18.08 -6.73
N PRO A 196 7.12 18.63 -7.86
CA PRO A 196 6.67 19.93 -8.34
C PRO A 196 5.14 19.96 -8.51
N PRO A 197 4.45 21.06 -8.11
CA PRO A 197 2.99 21.16 -8.22
C PRO A 197 2.49 21.01 -9.66
N GLU A 198 3.28 21.43 -10.64
CA GLU A 198 3.01 21.32 -12.08
C GLU A 198 2.99 19.89 -12.62
N PHE A 199 3.45 18.90 -11.84
CA PHE A 199 3.33 17.50 -12.26
C PHE A 199 1.86 17.12 -12.39
N SER A 200 1.48 16.67 -13.58
CA SER A 200 0.15 16.16 -13.86
C SER A 200 -0.17 14.93 -13.01
N TRP A 201 -1.44 14.57 -12.92
CA TRP A 201 -1.84 13.40 -12.14
C TRP A 201 -1.27 12.10 -12.72
N TRP A 202 -1.11 11.96 -14.05
CA TRP A 202 -0.49 10.78 -14.66
C TRP A 202 1.00 10.69 -14.35
N GLN A 203 1.73 11.82 -14.37
CA GLN A 203 3.14 11.85 -13.96
C GLN A 203 3.31 11.39 -12.50
N ARG A 204 2.48 11.91 -11.58
CA ARG A 204 2.46 11.49 -10.17
C ARG A 204 2.14 10.01 -10.02
N ARG A 205 1.18 9.49 -10.80
CA ARG A 205 0.83 8.07 -10.84
C ARG A 205 2.01 7.22 -11.32
N THR A 206 2.71 7.62 -12.38
CA THR A 206 3.88 6.89 -12.89
C THR A 206 5.00 6.85 -11.86
N ILE A 207 5.26 7.96 -11.16
CA ILE A 207 6.19 8.00 -10.04
C ILE A 207 5.74 7.07 -8.90
N GLY A 208 4.46 7.13 -8.54
CA GLY A 208 3.87 6.25 -7.54
C GLY A 208 4.04 4.78 -7.89
N ALA A 209 3.71 4.39 -9.12
CA ALA A 209 3.88 3.04 -9.63
C ALA A 209 5.35 2.59 -9.61
N ARG A 210 6.30 3.50 -9.89
CA ARG A 210 7.74 3.21 -9.86
C ARG A 210 8.26 2.98 -8.45
N LEU A 211 7.79 3.75 -7.46
CA LEU A 211 8.20 3.60 -6.06
C LEU A 211 7.49 2.43 -5.37
N MET A 212 6.25 2.16 -5.79
CA MET A 212 5.43 1.06 -5.30
C MET A 212 5.53 -0.21 -6.17
N GLU A 213 6.53 -0.28 -7.07
CA GLU A 213 6.72 -1.41 -7.98
C GLU A 213 6.65 -2.71 -7.17
N PRO A 214 5.76 -3.67 -7.55
CA PRO A 214 5.39 -4.80 -6.70
C PRO A 214 6.64 -5.47 -6.15
N SER A 215 6.70 -5.61 -4.83
CA SER A 215 7.71 -6.48 -4.25
C SER A 215 7.45 -7.89 -4.74
N TYR A 216 8.42 -8.46 -5.45
CA TYR A 216 8.46 -9.88 -5.82
C TYR A 216 8.51 -10.84 -4.62
N LEU A 217 8.46 -10.31 -3.39
CA LEU A 217 8.21 -11.09 -2.19
C LEU A 217 6.79 -11.64 -2.27
N SER A 218 6.65 -12.82 -2.89
CA SER A 218 5.44 -13.63 -2.77
C SER A 218 5.33 -14.07 -1.31
N LEU A 219 4.60 -13.27 -0.53
CA LEU A 219 4.18 -13.67 0.80
C LEU A 219 3.30 -14.92 0.74
N ASP A 220 2.51 -15.07 -0.34
CA ASP A 220 1.61 -16.21 -0.54
C ASP A 220 2.33 -17.54 -0.39
N GLY A 221 3.35 -17.81 -1.21
CA GLY A 221 3.97 -19.12 -1.25
C GLY A 221 4.73 -19.48 0.04
N ILE A 222 5.34 -18.50 0.73
CA ILE A 222 6.09 -18.78 1.96
C ILE A 222 5.18 -18.93 3.17
N ALA A 223 4.12 -18.13 3.25
CA ALA A 223 3.17 -18.21 4.34
C ALA A 223 2.31 -19.48 4.24
N ASP A 224 1.88 -19.85 3.03
CA ASP A 224 1.10 -21.07 2.80
C ASP A 224 1.92 -22.34 3.14
N ASP A 225 3.21 -22.39 2.75
CA ASP A 225 4.10 -23.51 3.13
C ASP A 225 4.25 -23.60 4.67
N TYR A 226 4.53 -22.46 5.30
CA TYR A 226 4.78 -22.35 6.74
C TYR A 226 3.53 -22.66 7.59
N CYS A 227 2.34 -22.29 7.09
CA CYS A 227 1.04 -22.47 7.74
C CYS A 227 0.17 -23.57 7.12
N SER A 228 0.75 -24.47 6.32
CA SER A 228 0.03 -25.60 5.75
C SER A 228 -0.69 -26.44 6.82
N ASP A 229 -1.82 -27.06 6.44
CA ASP A 229 -2.60 -27.90 7.36
C ASP A 229 -1.76 -29.00 8.01
N ALA A 230 -0.88 -29.62 7.22
CA ALA A 230 0.04 -30.63 7.72
C ALA A 230 1.02 -30.07 8.76
N ALA A 231 1.46 -28.82 8.64
CA ALA A 231 2.35 -28.18 9.60
C ALA A 231 1.61 -27.77 10.89
N THR A 232 0.38 -27.24 10.76
CA THR A 232 -0.41 -26.73 11.89
C THR A 232 -1.07 -27.86 12.69
N GLN A 233 -1.43 -28.99 12.07
CA GLN A 233 -1.95 -30.18 12.76
C GLN A 233 -0.87 -30.86 13.63
N ARG A 234 0.42 -30.73 13.26
CA ARG A 234 1.52 -31.38 13.98
C ARG A 234 2.00 -30.62 15.22
N SER A 235 1.68 -29.33 15.33
CA SER A 235 2.17 -28.48 16.42
C SER A 235 1.17 -27.40 16.79
N ALA A 236 0.66 -27.45 18.02
CA ALA A 236 -0.19 -26.40 18.58
C ALA A 236 0.53 -25.03 18.59
N GLU A 237 1.85 -25.03 18.84
CA GLU A 237 2.67 -23.83 18.76
C GLU A 237 2.71 -23.26 17.34
N ARG A 238 2.87 -24.12 16.32
CA ARG A 238 2.82 -23.66 14.91
C ARG A 238 1.45 -23.08 14.58
N ARG A 239 0.35 -23.74 15.00
CA ARG A 239 -1.01 -23.20 14.82
C ARG A 239 -1.16 -21.83 15.47
N GLN A 240 -0.69 -21.66 16.71
CA GLN A 240 -0.71 -20.36 17.39
C GLN A 240 0.08 -19.28 16.63
N ARG A 241 1.29 -19.61 16.14
CA ARG A 241 2.10 -18.67 15.34
C ARG A 241 1.40 -18.31 14.02
N CYS A 242 0.74 -19.25 13.37
CA CYS A 242 -0.03 -18.99 12.14
C CYS A 242 -1.28 -18.13 12.38
N THR A 243 -1.98 -18.35 13.50
CA THR A 243 -3.04 -17.46 13.95
C THR A 243 -2.53 -16.04 14.19
N GLN A 244 -1.40 -15.89 14.88
CA GLN A 244 -0.79 -14.59 15.15
C GLN A 244 -0.36 -13.91 13.84
N LEU A 245 0.27 -14.65 12.94
CA LEU A 245 0.67 -14.18 11.62
C LEU A 245 -0.54 -13.68 10.81
N ALA A 246 -1.63 -14.46 10.76
CA ALA A 246 -2.87 -14.07 10.09
C ALA A 246 -3.43 -12.75 10.67
N SER A 247 -3.41 -12.60 11.99
CA SER A 247 -3.85 -11.38 12.67
C SER A 247 -2.96 -10.18 12.34
N THR A 248 -1.64 -10.29 12.48
CA THR A 248 -0.68 -9.21 12.15
C THR A 248 -0.85 -8.76 10.71
N LEU A 249 -0.95 -9.71 9.78
CA LEU A 249 -1.08 -9.42 8.36
C LEU A 249 -2.42 -8.76 8.01
N SER A 250 -3.54 -9.23 8.57
CA SER A 250 -4.87 -8.68 8.25
C SER A 250 -5.18 -7.35 8.95
N HIS A 251 -4.66 -7.12 10.15
CA HIS A 251 -5.01 -5.93 10.95
C HIS A 251 -3.93 -4.84 10.95
N LEU A 252 -2.65 -5.20 10.83
CA LEU A 252 -1.54 -4.26 11.03
C LEU A 252 -0.80 -3.94 9.73
N SER A 253 -1.04 -4.70 8.66
CA SER A 253 -0.42 -4.43 7.37
C SER A 253 -0.98 -3.20 6.68
N GLN A 254 -0.09 -2.45 6.06
CA GLN A 254 -0.40 -1.34 5.14
C GLN A 254 -0.38 -1.79 3.67
N ASP A 255 0.05 -3.04 3.44
CA ASP A 255 0.23 -3.64 2.13
C ASP A 255 -0.98 -4.53 1.84
N ALA A 256 -1.70 -4.16 0.78
CA ALA A 256 -2.88 -4.85 0.27
C ALA A 256 -2.66 -6.36 0.07
N ASN A 257 -1.49 -6.76 -0.43
CA ASN A 257 -1.17 -8.17 -0.64
C ASN A 257 -1.00 -8.89 0.70
N ALA A 258 -0.31 -8.26 1.65
CA ALA A 258 -0.16 -8.81 2.99
C ALA A 258 -1.48 -8.94 3.73
N ILE A 259 -2.38 -7.97 3.60
CA ILE A 259 -3.73 -8.08 4.16
C ILE A 259 -4.46 -9.27 3.54
N ALA A 260 -4.45 -9.42 2.20
CA ALA A 260 -5.11 -10.53 1.52
C ALA A 260 -4.56 -11.90 1.97
N VAL A 261 -3.25 -12.01 2.17
CA VAL A 261 -2.65 -13.24 2.75
C VAL A 261 -3.15 -13.46 4.17
N GLY A 262 -3.15 -12.42 5.01
CA GLY A 262 -3.62 -12.50 6.39
C GLY A 262 -5.07 -12.99 6.49
N LEU A 263 -5.94 -12.50 5.61
CA LEU A 263 -7.34 -12.92 5.53
C LEU A 263 -7.48 -14.38 5.08
N ARG A 264 -6.72 -14.80 4.07
CA ARG A 264 -6.69 -16.21 3.62
C ARG A 264 -6.23 -17.14 4.75
N LEU A 265 -5.13 -16.82 5.41
CA LEU A 265 -4.61 -17.60 6.54
C LEU A 265 -5.60 -17.62 7.71
N GLY A 266 -6.29 -16.50 7.96
CA GLY A 266 -7.31 -16.40 9.00
C GLY A 266 -8.44 -17.40 8.78
N ARG A 267 -8.95 -17.52 7.55
CA ARG A 267 -9.94 -18.54 7.18
C ARG A 267 -9.42 -19.96 7.40
N GLN A 268 -8.18 -20.23 6.97
CA GLN A 268 -7.57 -21.54 7.15
C GLN A 268 -7.44 -21.91 8.64
N MET A 269 -7.20 -20.93 9.51
CA MET A 269 -7.08 -21.12 10.96
C MET A 269 -8.42 -21.05 11.69
N GLU A 270 -9.54 -20.96 10.96
CA GLU A 270 -10.90 -20.85 11.50
C GLU A 270 -11.10 -19.62 12.40
N LEU A 271 -10.43 -18.50 12.08
CA LEU A 271 -10.67 -17.24 12.76
C LEU A 271 -12.05 -16.69 12.36
N PRO A 272 -12.84 -16.18 13.32
CA PRO A 272 -14.14 -15.61 13.00
C PRO A 272 -13.96 -14.43 12.05
N GLU A 273 -14.64 -14.51 10.90
CA GLU A 273 -14.70 -13.38 9.99
C GLU A 273 -15.44 -12.23 10.67
N THR A 274 -14.76 -11.10 10.81
CA THR A 274 -15.41 -9.86 11.23
C THR A 274 -16.05 -9.19 10.01
N ASP A 275 -17.14 -8.44 10.21
CA ASP A 275 -17.76 -7.65 9.13
C ASP A 275 -16.74 -6.71 8.44
N GLU A 276 -15.73 -6.27 9.20
CA GLU A 276 -14.60 -5.48 8.73
C GLU A 276 -13.68 -6.25 7.76
N GLN A 277 -13.43 -7.53 8.03
CA GLN A 277 -12.62 -8.40 7.17
C GLN A 277 -13.33 -8.68 5.84
N LEU A 278 -14.65 -8.86 5.86
CA LEU A 278 -15.44 -9.05 4.65
C LEU A 278 -15.46 -7.79 3.75
N ASP A 279 -15.51 -6.59 4.35
CA ASP A 279 -15.46 -5.32 3.62
C ASP A 279 -14.06 -5.06 3.00
N LEU A 280 -13.02 -5.45 3.73
CA LEU A 280 -11.63 -5.33 3.29
C LEU A 280 -11.29 -6.32 2.18
N ASP A 281 -11.75 -7.57 2.27
CA ASP A 281 -11.60 -8.58 1.21
C ASP A 281 -12.24 -8.11 -0.10
N LEU A 282 -13.45 -7.55 -0.03
CA LEU A 282 -14.12 -6.97 -1.19
C LEU A 282 -13.31 -5.78 -1.75
N THR A 283 -12.84 -4.89 -0.89
CA THR A 283 -12.04 -3.73 -1.32
C THR A 283 -10.72 -4.14 -1.97
N LEU A 284 -10.05 -5.16 -1.44
CA LEU A 284 -8.80 -5.68 -1.99
C LEU A 284 -9.03 -6.41 -3.30
N TYR A 285 -10.03 -7.27 -3.35
CA TYR A 285 -10.48 -7.94 -4.58
C TYR A 285 -10.80 -6.91 -5.66
N PHE A 286 -11.56 -5.86 -5.33
CA PHE A 286 -11.88 -4.78 -6.26
C PHE A 286 -10.67 -3.92 -6.59
N SER A 287 -9.71 -3.68 -5.70
CA SER A 287 -8.48 -2.94 -6.02
C SER A 287 -7.54 -3.72 -6.94
N GLN A 288 -7.57 -5.06 -6.86
CA GLN A 288 -6.76 -5.95 -7.67
C GLN A 288 -7.41 -6.14 -9.05
N GLN A 289 -8.73 -6.33 -9.07
CA GLN A 289 -9.58 -6.27 -10.26
C GLN A 289 -9.49 -4.89 -10.91
N GLU A 290 -9.55 -3.79 -10.17
CA GLU A 290 -9.36 -2.43 -10.70
C GLU A 290 -7.94 -2.29 -11.25
N ARG A 291 -6.90 -2.79 -10.60
CA ARG A 291 -5.55 -2.80 -11.20
C ARG A 291 -5.57 -3.51 -12.55
N GLN A 292 -6.05 -4.75 -12.63
CA GLN A 292 -6.18 -5.50 -13.90
C GLN A 292 -7.06 -4.78 -14.94
N PHE A 293 -8.23 -4.32 -14.53
CA PHE A 293 -9.18 -3.58 -15.34
C PHE A 293 -8.62 -2.22 -15.78
N TRP A 294 -7.78 -1.55 -15.01
CA TRP A 294 -7.10 -0.30 -15.39
C TRP A 294 -5.96 -0.53 -16.37
N TRP A 295 -5.25 -1.67 -16.29
CA TRP A 295 -4.34 -2.10 -17.35
C TRP A 295 -5.11 -2.38 -18.65
N GLU A 296 -6.31 -2.94 -18.57
CA GLU A 296 -7.18 -3.19 -19.72
C GLU A 296 -7.92 -1.93 -20.23
N ARG A 297 -8.13 -0.92 -19.38
CA ARG A 297 -8.92 0.30 -19.65
C ARG A 297 -8.09 1.57 -19.89
N GLN A 298 -6.80 1.43 -20.19
CA GLN A 298 -6.03 2.46 -20.91
C GLN A 298 -6.72 2.94 -22.22
N ALA A 299 -7.84 2.34 -22.60
CA ALA A 299 -8.72 2.76 -23.70
C ALA A 299 -9.78 3.84 -23.40
N MET A 300 -10.09 4.30 -22.16
CA MET A 300 -11.21 5.26 -21.97
C MET A 300 -11.04 6.40 -20.92
N SER A 301 -11.58 7.56 -21.27
CA SER A 301 -11.24 8.95 -20.89
C SER A 301 -12.00 9.59 -19.70
N GLU A 302 -11.92 9.11 -18.47
CA GLU A 302 -12.58 9.80 -17.33
C GLU A 302 -11.60 10.27 -16.23
N GLU A 303 -11.21 11.55 -16.32
CA GLU A 303 -10.10 12.15 -15.57
C GLU A 303 -10.50 12.78 -14.22
N SER A 304 -11.69 13.37 -14.11
CA SER A 304 -12.04 14.24 -12.97
C SER A 304 -12.41 13.50 -11.69
N HIS A 305 -12.97 12.29 -11.78
CA HIS A 305 -13.23 11.44 -10.60
C HIS A 305 -11.95 10.79 -10.05
N CYS A 306 -10.91 10.66 -10.89
CA CYS A 306 -9.64 10.05 -10.51
C CYS A 306 -8.84 10.99 -9.60
N GLN A 307 -8.75 12.27 -9.94
CA GLN A 307 -7.99 13.26 -9.17
C GLN A 307 -8.49 13.39 -7.72
N GLN A 308 -9.81 13.49 -7.52
CA GLN A 308 -10.39 13.64 -6.18
C GLN A 308 -10.17 12.39 -5.31
N SER A 309 -10.28 11.20 -5.89
CA SER A 309 -10.09 9.93 -5.18
C SER A 309 -8.63 9.70 -4.78
N VAL A 310 -7.68 10.06 -5.65
CA VAL A 310 -6.23 9.98 -5.36
C VAL A 310 -5.81 10.99 -4.29
N GLN A 311 -6.38 12.20 -4.33
CA GLN A 311 -6.06 13.24 -3.35
C GLN A 311 -6.62 12.92 -1.95
N GLN A 312 -7.79 12.29 -1.88
CA GLN A 312 -8.34 11.72 -0.64
C GLN A 312 -7.49 10.56 -0.11
N LEU A 313 -7.11 9.62 -0.98
CA LEU A 313 -6.19 8.53 -0.62
C LEU A 313 -4.86 9.07 -0.08
N TYR A 314 -4.32 10.13 -0.68
CA TYR A 314 -3.10 10.78 -0.24
C TYR A 314 -3.22 11.43 1.14
N GLN A 315 -4.29 12.19 1.40
CA GLN A 315 -4.53 12.78 2.72
C GLN A 315 -4.64 11.70 3.80
N HIS A 316 -5.26 10.56 3.48
CA HIS A 316 -5.35 9.42 4.37
C HIS A 316 -4.01 8.73 4.61
N LEU A 317 -3.23 8.45 3.55
CA LEU A 317 -1.90 7.85 3.69
C LEU A 317 -0.98 8.73 4.53
N ARG A 318 -1.02 10.05 4.33
CA ARG A 318 -0.24 11.01 5.12
C ARG A 318 -0.66 11.02 6.58
N SER A 319 -1.95 11.18 6.87
CA SER A 319 -2.50 11.11 8.23
C SER A 319 -2.08 9.80 8.92
N TYR A 320 -2.10 8.69 8.19
CA TYR A 320 -1.75 7.38 8.69
C TYR A 320 -0.25 7.21 8.99
N TYR A 321 0.65 7.72 8.12
CA TYR A 321 2.09 7.72 8.38
C TYR A 321 2.51 8.64 9.54
N ASP A 322 1.72 9.68 9.83
CA ASP A 322 1.90 10.58 10.95
C ASP A 322 1.24 10.06 12.27
N GLY A 323 0.74 8.81 12.29
CA GLY A 323 0.16 8.17 13.47
C GLY A 323 -1.37 8.34 13.64
N GLY A 324 -2.09 8.69 12.58
CA GLY A 324 -3.53 8.95 12.58
C GLY A 324 -4.43 7.70 12.48
N ASP A 325 -5.70 7.90 12.86
CA ASP A 325 -6.75 6.88 13.02
C ASP A 325 -7.26 6.31 11.67
N LEU A 326 -7.34 4.97 11.58
CA LEU A 326 -7.86 4.22 10.43
C LEU A 326 -9.38 4.37 10.23
N SER A 327 -10.12 4.92 11.20
CA SER A 327 -11.58 5.07 11.16
C SER A 327 -12.09 5.85 9.94
N LEU A 328 -11.34 6.83 9.44
CA LEU A 328 -11.73 7.64 8.27
C LEU A 328 -11.66 6.84 6.95
N LEU A 329 -10.61 6.03 6.78
CA LEU A 329 -10.50 5.10 5.65
C LEU A 329 -11.65 4.07 5.66
N ARG A 330 -12.05 3.61 6.85
CA ARG A 330 -13.19 2.69 7.03
C ARG A 330 -14.52 3.34 6.63
N GLU A 331 -14.75 4.58 7.02
CA GLU A 331 -16.00 5.29 6.70
C GLU A 331 -16.15 5.52 5.19
N ASP A 332 -15.06 5.89 4.52
CA ASP A 332 -15.07 6.19 3.09
C ASP A 332 -15.16 4.93 2.21
N ALA A 333 -14.51 3.82 2.59
CA ALA A 333 -14.70 2.52 1.94
C ALA A 333 -16.17 2.07 2.04
N SER A 334 -16.77 2.18 3.23
CA SER A 334 -18.19 1.88 3.46
C SER A 334 -19.13 2.78 2.64
N LYS A 335 -18.81 4.07 2.49
CA LYS A 335 -19.56 4.99 1.60
C LYS A 335 -19.41 4.60 0.13
N ALA A 336 -18.22 4.25 -0.32
CA ALA A 336 -17.96 3.82 -1.70
C ALA A 336 -18.74 2.54 -2.05
N ARG A 337 -18.76 1.55 -1.15
CA ARG A 337 -19.55 0.31 -1.28
C ARG A 337 -21.04 0.59 -1.39
N ARG A 338 -21.60 1.42 -0.52
CA ARG A 338 -23.02 1.82 -0.59
C ARG A 338 -23.37 2.51 -1.90
N ARG A 339 -22.45 3.31 -2.46
CA ARG A 339 -22.62 3.94 -3.78
C ARG A 339 -22.59 2.90 -4.90
N MET A 340 -21.67 1.93 -4.87
CA MET A 340 -21.58 0.87 -5.87
C MET A 340 -22.76 -0.10 -5.82
N GLN A 341 -23.18 -0.56 -4.63
CA GLN A 341 -24.38 -1.39 -4.49
C GLN A 341 -25.63 -0.69 -5.03
N ARG A 342 -25.80 0.59 -4.72
CA ARG A 342 -26.90 1.39 -5.31
C ARG A 342 -26.80 1.51 -6.82
N ARG A 343 -25.59 1.55 -7.41
CA ARG A 343 -25.39 1.56 -8.86
C ARG A 343 -25.74 0.21 -9.48
N SER A 344 -25.30 -0.89 -8.89
CA SER A 344 -25.62 -2.26 -9.33
C SER A 344 -27.12 -2.53 -9.26
N LEU A 345 -27.78 -2.19 -8.16
CA LEU A 345 -29.23 -2.33 -8.02
C LEU A 345 -30.01 -1.48 -9.04
N ARG A 346 -29.52 -0.27 -9.35
CA ARG A 346 -30.11 0.57 -10.40
C ARG A 346 -29.88 0.02 -11.80
N ALA A 347 -28.71 -0.56 -12.07
CA ALA A 347 -28.41 -1.19 -13.35
C ALA A 347 -29.31 -2.42 -13.57
N ALA A 348 -29.47 -3.27 -12.55
CA ALA A 348 -30.39 -4.41 -12.59
C ALA A 348 -31.84 -3.97 -12.84
N ALA A 349 -32.33 -2.97 -12.08
CA ALA A 349 -33.68 -2.44 -12.27
C ALA A 349 -33.89 -1.82 -13.67
N SER A 350 -32.86 -1.20 -14.26
CA SER A 350 -32.98 -0.63 -15.61
C SER A 350 -33.02 -1.67 -16.72
N VAL A 351 -32.50 -2.88 -16.49
CA VAL A 351 -32.57 -4.00 -17.44
C VAL A 351 -33.97 -4.60 -17.42
N GLU A 352 -34.56 -4.78 -16.24
CA GLU A 352 -35.95 -5.26 -16.10
C GLU A 352 -36.97 -4.28 -16.72
N GLU A 353 -36.76 -2.97 -16.58
CA GLU A 353 -37.65 -1.95 -17.17
C GLU A 353 -37.59 -1.93 -18.71
N THR A 354 -36.43 -2.24 -19.31
CA THR A 354 -36.32 -2.40 -20.77
C THR A 354 -36.97 -3.66 -21.30
N ASP A 355 -36.99 -4.76 -20.53
CA ASP A 355 -37.65 -6.00 -20.96
C ASP A 355 -39.19 -5.87 -20.91
N THR A 356 -39.73 -5.10 -19.95
CA THR A 356 -41.18 -4.84 -19.86
C THR A 356 -41.76 -3.89 -20.91
N LEU A 357 -40.92 -3.21 -21.69
CA LEU A 357 -41.35 -2.29 -22.75
C LEU A 357 -41.23 -2.89 -24.16
N VAL A 358 -40.80 -4.15 -24.26
CA VAL A 358 -40.63 -4.90 -25.53
C VAL A 358 -41.69 -6.00 -25.69
N GLU A 359 -42.55 -6.22 -24.68
CA GLU A 359 -43.83 -6.94 -24.81
C GLU A 359 -44.99 -5.99 -25.02
#